data_AF-A0A445GIF3-F1
#
_entry.id   AF-A0A445GIF3-F1
#
_cell.length_a   1.000
_cell.length_b   1.000
_cell.length_c   1.000
_cell.angle_alpha   90.00
_cell.angle_beta   90.00
_cell.angle_gamma   90.00
#
_symmetry.space_group_name_H-M   'P 1'
#
loop_
_entity.id
_entity.type
_entity.pdbx_description
1 polymer ?
#
loop_
_entity_poly.entity_id
_entity_poly.type
_entity_poly.pdbx_seq_one_letter_code
_entity_poly.pdbx_strand_id
1 'polypeptide(L)'
;MTEIINSCLVLSSEESTQQSTFVCMGQWEPTWSTRAAEEAEVVAAIPCSGHGRAYLDGLILKDMNKSLCECNSCYAGSDCSQFLSDCPANADGKSGSHSTILSGELFFFFFNKLISIETKLTQIFNSRDFSYEGDTSLWKNNTNSSFRFIEFVTSPNNPDGKLNKGVLKGSDVKTIYDRAYYWPHFTAISSPADDDLMVFTISKLTGHAGSRF
;
A
#
# COMPACT_ATOMS: atom_id res chain seq x y z
N MET A 1 31.01 -16.88 -18.17
CA MET A 1 31.41 -17.11 -16.76
C MET A 1 30.22 -16.64 -15.95
N THR A 2 29.32 -17.57 -15.63
CA THR A 2 28.03 -17.32 -15.01
C THR A 2 28.26 -17.16 -13.51
N GLU A 3 27.99 -15.96 -12.96
CA GLU A 3 28.00 -15.78 -11.51
C GLU A 3 26.75 -16.46 -10.92
N ILE A 4 26.99 -17.45 -10.08
CA ILE A 4 25.96 -18.22 -9.38
C ILE A 4 25.51 -17.38 -8.19
N ILE A 5 24.27 -16.90 -8.22
CA ILE A 5 23.64 -16.27 -7.06
C ILE A 5 23.25 -17.39 -6.08
N ASN A 6 24.03 -17.56 -5.02
CA ASN A 6 23.69 -18.46 -3.92
C ASN A 6 22.55 -17.85 -3.09
N SER A 7 21.31 -18.26 -3.35
CA SER A 7 20.16 -17.88 -2.52
C SER A 7 20.11 -18.74 -1.25
N CYS A 8 20.44 -18.15 -0.10
CA CYS A 8 20.31 -18.80 1.21
C CYS A 8 18.95 -18.46 1.86
N LEU A 9 18.21 -19.49 2.29
CA LEU A 9 16.97 -19.32 3.05
C LEU A 9 17.32 -19.22 4.54
N VAL A 10 17.02 -18.09 5.18
CA VAL A 10 17.25 -17.88 6.62
C VAL A 10 16.02 -18.34 7.37
N LEU A 11 16.10 -19.50 8.03
CA LEU A 11 15.10 -19.93 9.00
C LEU A 11 15.55 -19.45 10.39
N SER A 12 14.85 -18.47 10.95
CA SER A 12 14.99 -18.11 12.36
C SER A 12 14.24 -19.14 13.20
N SER A 13 14.95 -20.01 13.93
CA SER A 13 14.34 -20.83 14.99
C SER A 13 14.27 -20.02 16.29
N GLU A 14 13.07 -19.87 16.84
CA GLU A 14 12.85 -19.47 18.23
C GLU A 14 13.32 -20.61 19.15
N GLU A 15 14.50 -20.44 19.78
CA GLU A 15 14.77 -20.77 21.19
C GLU A 15 16.27 -20.67 21.50
N SER A 16 16.61 -19.71 22.35
CA SER A 16 17.73 -19.61 23.32
C SER A 16 19.18 -20.02 22.98
N THR A 17 19.53 -20.44 21.76
CA THR A 17 20.93 -20.61 21.33
C THR A 17 21.17 -19.93 19.98
N GLN A 18 21.93 -18.83 19.98
CA GLN A 18 22.38 -18.12 18.77
C GLN A 18 23.27 -19.02 17.90
N GLN A 19 22.66 -19.84 17.06
CA GLN A 19 23.34 -20.45 15.92
C GLN A 19 22.41 -20.43 14.71
N SER A 20 22.60 -19.42 13.86
CA SER A 20 21.97 -19.35 12.55
C SER A 20 22.46 -20.55 11.74
N THR A 21 21.59 -21.54 11.53
CA THR A 21 21.93 -22.71 10.73
C THR A 21 21.63 -22.38 9.27
N PHE A 22 22.67 -22.15 8.47
CA PHE A 22 22.52 -21.93 7.04
C PHE A 22 22.29 -23.29 6.36
N VAL A 23 21.04 -23.59 6.01
CA VAL A 23 20.73 -24.77 5.18
C VAL A 23 20.84 -24.35 3.71
N CYS A 24 22.06 -24.43 3.18
CA CYS A 24 22.29 -24.37 1.74
C CYS A 24 21.95 -25.76 1.16
N MET A 25 20.68 -26.01 0.84
CA MET A 25 20.36 -27.18 0.02
C MET A 25 21.06 -27.00 -1.34
N GLY A 26 21.76 -28.04 -1.79
CA GLY A 26 22.52 -28.01 -3.04
C GLY A 26 21.67 -27.54 -4.22
N GLN A 27 22.34 -26.93 -5.21
CA GLN A 27 21.86 -26.49 -6.53
C GLN A 27 20.35 -26.68 -6.75
N TRP A 28 19.54 -25.81 -6.14
CA TRP A 28 18.10 -25.78 -6.40
C TRP A 28 17.90 -25.06 -7.73
N GLU A 29 17.73 -25.82 -8.80
CA GLU A 29 17.29 -25.32 -10.10
C GLU A 29 15.77 -25.43 -10.17
N PRO A 30 15.02 -24.35 -9.96
CA PRO A 30 13.57 -24.41 -10.01
C PRO A 30 13.10 -24.53 -11.46
N THR A 31 12.96 -25.76 -11.95
CA THR A 31 12.63 -26.06 -13.36
C THR A 31 11.27 -25.53 -13.80
N TRP A 32 10.28 -25.48 -12.90
CA TRP A 32 8.93 -25.03 -13.23
C TRP A 32 8.80 -23.50 -13.30
N SER A 33 9.63 -22.76 -12.55
CA SER A 33 9.57 -21.29 -12.50
C SER A 33 10.65 -20.62 -13.34
N THR A 34 11.58 -21.39 -13.95
CA THR A 34 12.70 -20.83 -14.73
C THR A 34 12.20 -19.88 -15.82
N ARG A 35 11.23 -20.33 -16.62
CA ARG A 35 10.65 -19.52 -17.70
C ARG A 35 9.98 -18.24 -17.19
N ALA A 36 9.20 -18.34 -16.11
CA ALA A 36 8.51 -17.18 -15.55
C ALA A 36 9.51 -16.17 -14.94
N ALA A 37 10.59 -16.65 -14.33
CA ALA A 37 11.67 -15.81 -13.82
C ALA A 37 12.42 -15.10 -14.97
N GLU A 38 12.78 -15.82 -16.03
CA GLU A 38 13.42 -15.26 -17.22
C GLU A 38 12.55 -14.17 -17.88
N GLU A 39 11.24 -14.42 -18.03
CA GLU A 39 10.30 -13.44 -18.59
C GLU A 39 10.23 -12.17 -17.72
N ALA A 40 10.19 -12.32 -16.39
CA ALA A 40 10.19 -11.18 -15.47
C ALA A 40 11.51 -10.39 -15.51
N GLU A 41 12.66 -11.06 -15.57
CA GLU A 41 13.98 -10.43 -15.67
C GLU A 41 14.13 -9.66 -16.99
N VAL A 42 13.71 -10.25 -18.11
CA VAL A 42 13.75 -9.60 -19.44
C VAL A 42 12.93 -8.33 -19.46
N VAL A 43 11.73 -8.35 -18.88
CA VAL A 43 10.85 -7.17 -18.81
C VAL A 43 11.43 -6.10 -17.87
N ALA A 44 11.95 -6.50 -16.70
CA ALA A 44 12.57 -5.58 -15.75
C ALA A 44 13.81 -4.90 -16.31
N ALA A 45 14.52 -5.55 -17.24
CA ALA A 45 15.71 -5.02 -17.91
C ALA A 45 15.40 -4.04 -19.07
N ILE A 46 14.13 -3.79 -19.40
CA ILE A 46 13.77 -2.87 -20.50
C ILE A 46 14.17 -1.43 -20.12
N PRO A 47 14.99 -0.74 -20.94
CA PRO A 47 15.40 0.62 -20.64
C PRO A 47 14.25 1.61 -20.87
N CYS A 48 13.75 2.17 -19.78
CA CYS A 48 12.72 3.24 -19.78
C CYS A 48 13.30 4.59 -19.30
N SER A 49 14.57 4.85 -19.60
CA SER A 49 15.29 6.12 -19.33
C SER A 49 15.27 6.60 -17.87
N GLY A 50 14.92 5.76 -16.90
CA GLY A 50 14.69 6.15 -15.51
C GLY A 50 13.40 6.97 -15.28
N HIS A 51 12.59 7.16 -16.32
CA HIS A 51 11.37 7.96 -16.32
C HIS A 51 10.12 7.12 -16.61
N GLY A 52 10.24 5.80 -16.49
CA GLY A 52 9.15 4.85 -16.62
C GLY A 52 9.59 3.45 -16.24
N ARG A 53 8.69 2.48 -16.42
CA ARG A 53 8.95 1.05 -16.19
C ARG A 53 8.07 0.19 -17.10
N ALA A 54 8.52 -1.02 -17.40
CA ALA A 54 7.74 -2.00 -18.14
C ALA A 54 7.23 -3.11 -17.20
N TYR A 55 6.13 -3.75 -17.56
CA TYR A 55 5.53 -4.84 -16.78
C TYR A 55 5.16 -6.00 -17.69
N LEU A 56 5.08 -7.18 -17.09
CA LEU A 56 4.83 -8.43 -17.80
C LEU A 56 3.46 -8.43 -18.49
N ASP A 57 2.47 -7.78 -17.88
CA ASP A 57 1.11 -7.58 -18.36
C ASP A 57 0.89 -6.23 -19.06
N GLY A 58 1.97 -5.49 -19.35
CA GLY A 58 1.92 -4.22 -20.04
C GLY A 58 1.51 -4.32 -21.51
N LEU A 59 1.28 -3.17 -22.15
CA LEU A 59 0.94 -3.11 -23.58
C LEU A 59 2.09 -3.68 -24.43
N ILE A 60 1.78 -4.66 -25.29
CA ILE A 60 2.75 -5.31 -26.17
C ILE A 60 2.67 -4.66 -27.56
N LEU A 61 3.81 -4.17 -28.07
CA LEU A 61 3.92 -3.79 -29.48
C LEU A 61 3.94 -5.07 -30.32
N LYS A 62 2.89 -5.26 -31.13
CA LYS A 62 2.68 -6.45 -31.98
C LYS A 62 3.86 -6.77 -32.91
N ASP A 63 4.64 -5.76 -33.28
CA ASP A 63 5.73 -5.91 -34.25
C ASP A 63 7.07 -6.34 -33.62
N MET A 64 7.23 -6.23 -32.29
CA MET A 64 8.49 -6.54 -31.60
C MET A 64 8.36 -7.55 -30.45
N ASN A 65 7.14 -7.97 -30.10
CA ASN A 65 6.86 -8.82 -28.92
C ASN A 65 7.53 -8.29 -27.64
N LYS A 66 7.57 -6.96 -27.48
CA LYS A 66 8.21 -6.27 -26.37
C LYS A 66 7.16 -5.44 -25.62
N SER A 67 7.16 -5.53 -24.29
CA SER A 67 6.34 -4.68 -23.43
C SER A 67 6.78 -3.22 -23.52
N LEU A 68 5.83 -2.32 -23.68
CA LEU A 68 6.06 -0.88 -23.75
C LEU A 68 6.34 -0.31 -22.35
N CYS A 69 7.15 0.74 -22.29
CA CYS A 69 7.34 1.49 -21.07
C CYS A 69 6.07 2.26 -20.68
N GLU A 70 5.63 2.11 -19.44
CA GLU A 70 4.70 3.02 -18.79
C GLU A 70 5.49 4.20 -18.21
N CYS A 71 5.28 5.38 -18.79
CA CYS A 71 6.02 6.58 -18.41
C CYS A 71 5.43 7.27 -17.18
N ASN A 72 6.31 7.90 -16.41
CA ASN A 72 5.95 8.81 -15.33
C ASN A 72 5.23 10.05 -15.89
N SER A 73 4.54 10.81 -15.03
CA SER A 73 3.88 12.04 -15.43
C SER A 73 4.84 13.00 -16.14
N CYS A 74 4.39 13.58 -17.25
CA CYS A 74 5.14 14.51 -18.11
C CYS A 74 6.32 13.91 -18.90
N TYR A 75 6.42 12.58 -18.98
CA TYR A 75 7.35 11.87 -19.86
C TYR A 75 6.62 11.07 -20.94
N ALA A 76 7.21 11.00 -22.13
CA ALA A 76 6.66 10.33 -23.30
C ALA A 76 7.77 9.68 -24.15
N GLY A 77 7.36 9.03 -25.25
CA GLY A 77 8.24 8.26 -26.12
C GLY A 77 8.25 6.77 -25.75
N SER A 78 8.82 5.94 -26.62
CA SER A 78 8.86 4.48 -26.42
C SER A 78 9.71 4.05 -25.23
N ASP A 79 10.65 4.90 -24.80
CA ASP A 79 11.58 4.71 -23.70
C ASP A 79 11.44 5.78 -22.61
N CYS A 80 10.38 6.59 -22.64
CA CYS A 80 10.12 7.67 -21.69
C CYS A 80 11.19 8.78 -21.62
N SER A 81 12.02 8.93 -22.65
CA SER A 81 13.07 9.96 -22.68
C SER A 81 12.57 11.38 -22.97
N GLN A 82 11.37 11.52 -23.54
CA GLN A 82 10.87 12.82 -24.01
C GLN A 82 10.13 13.55 -22.90
N PHE A 83 10.70 14.65 -22.41
CA PHE A 83 10.04 15.51 -21.43
C PHE A 83 9.06 16.47 -22.12
N LEU A 84 7.82 16.53 -21.61
CA LEU A 84 6.77 17.42 -22.08
C LEU A 84 6.80 18.73 -21.28
N SER A 85 7.28 19.82 -21.89
CA SER A 85 7.41 21.12 -21.22
C SER A 85 6.08 21.76 -20.84
N ASP A 86 5.02 21.51 -21.60
CA ASP A 86 3.66 22.05 -21.38
C ASP A 86 2.78 21.06 -20.59
N CYS A 87 3.35 20.42 -19.57
CA CYS A 87 2.66 19.44 -18.73
C CYS A 87 2.64 19.88 -17.26
N PRO A 88 1.45 20.10 -16.65
CA PRO A 88 1.36 20.44 -15.25
C PRO A 88 1.71 19.24 -14.36
N ALA A 89 2.50 19.48 -13.32
CA ALA A 89 2.81 18.45 -12.33
C ALA A 89 1.53 17.96 -11.63
N ASN A 90 1.37 16.63 -11.56
CA ASN A 90 0.26 16.00 -10.87
C ASN A 90 0.74 15.36 -9.56
N ALA A 91 0.29 15.91 -8.43
CA ALA A 91 0.58 15.40 -7.09
C ALA A 91 -0.68 14.94 -6.34
N ASP A 92 -1.81 14.76 -7.04
CA ASP A 92 -3.08 14.37 -6.43
C ASP A 92 -3.09 12.90 -5.97
N GLY A 93 -2.20 12.08 -6.53
CA GLY A 93 -2.01 10.68 -6.19
C GLY A 93 -1.09 10.48 -4.97
N LYS A 94 -1.56 9.73 -3.97
CA LYS A 94 -0.75 9.36 -2.78
C LYS A 94 -0.19 7.94 -2.87
N SER A 95 0.24 7.49 -4.05
CA SER A 95 0.81 6.15 -4.24
C SER A 95 2.30 6.18 -3.92
N GLY A 96 2.77 5.40 -2.93
CA GLY A 96 4.20 5.21 -2.70
C GLY A 96 4.79 4.33 -3.80
N SER A 97 5.99 4.62 -4.29
CA SER A 97 6.60 3.93 -5.44
C SER A 97 7.89 3.18 -5.09
N HIS A 98 7.92 2.48 -3.95
CA HIS A 98 9.05 1.63 -3.54
C HIS A 98 8.79 0.14 -3.83
N SER A 99 9.78 -0.55 -4.39
CA SER A 99 9.66 -1.94 -4.88
C SER A 99 9.82 -2.99 -3.77
N THR A 100 9.09 -4.11 -3.85
CA THR A 100 9.31 -5.33 -3.05
C THR A 100 8.79 -6.57 -3.80
N ILE A 101 9.43 -7.73 -3.61
CA ILE A 101 9.07 -9.01 -4.25
C ILE A 101 8.03 -9.72 -3.37
N LEU A 102 6.92 -10.20 -3.96
CA LEU A 102 5.88 -10.95 -3.25
C LEU A 102 5.66 -12.31 -3.91
N SER A 103 5.66 -13.40 -3.13
CA SER A 103 5.15 -14.70 -3.56
C SER A 103 3.64 -14.76 -3.33
N GLY A 104 2.87 -15.17 -4.35
CA GLY A 104 1.42 -15.05 -4.37
C GLY A 104 0.67 -16.02 -3.46
N GLU A 105 -0.36 -15.51 -2.78
CA GLU A 105 -1.79 -15.80 -2.99
C GLU A 105 -2.62 -14.73 -2.22
N LEU A 106 -3.93 -14.61 -2.57
CA LEU A 106 -5.06 -13.92 -1.89
C LEU A 106 -5.64 -12.60 -2.45
N PHE A 107 -6.87 -12.77 -2.98
CA PHE A 107 -8.17 -12.11 -2.72
C PHE A 107 -8.27 -10.62 -2.27
N PHE A 108 -9.12 -9.91 -3.05
CA PHE A 108 -9.70 -8.54 -2.99
C PHE A 108 -10.04 -7.97 -1.58
N PHE A 109 -10.03 -6.65 -1.26
CA PHE A 109 -10.54 -5.45 -1.95
C PHE A 109 -9.90 -4.10 -1.49
N PHE A 110 -10.09 -3.09 -2.35
CA PHE A 110 -9.79 -1.63 -2.41
C PHE A 110 -9.67 -0.82 -1.08
N PHE A 111 -8.81 0.22 -0.95
CA PHE A 111 -9.10 1.66 -1.21
C PHE A 111 -7.87 2.59 -1.04
N ASN A 112 -7.85 3.78 -1.69
CA ASN A 112 -6.90 4.87 -1.40
C ASN A 112 -7.51 6.28 -1.66
N LYS A 113 -8.04 6.92 -0.60
CA LYS A 113 -8.20 8.36 -0.27
C LYS A 113 -9.11 8.46 0.97
N LEU A 114 -8.64 7.91 2.11
CA LEU A 114 -9.44 7.47 3.26
C LEU A 114 -10.52 8.46 3.76
N ILE A 115 -10.20 9.67 4.21
CA ILE A 115 -11.19 10.54 4.89
C ILE A 115 -12.36 11.00 3.97
N SER A 116 -12.08 11.50 2.76
CA SER A 116 -13.17 11.89 1.84
C SER A 116 -13.94 10.68 1.31
N ILE A 117 -13.31 9.52 1.28
CA ILE A 117 -13.93 8.27 0.85
C ILE A 117 -14.79 7.70 1.97
N GLU A 118 -14.39 7.74 3.23
CA GLU A 118 -15.21 7.27 4.36
C GLU A 118 -16.57 7.96 4.39
N THR A 119 -16.59 9.29 4.25
CA THR A 119 -17.84 10.05 4.11
C THR A 119 -18.66 9.62 2.90
N LYS A 120 -18.03 9.51 1.71
CA LYS A 120 -18.73 9.13 0.48
C LYS A 120 -19.20 7.67 0.49
N LEU A 121 -18.42 6.74 1.02
CA LEU A 121 -18.75 5.32 1.11
C LEU A 121 -19.92 5.13 2.06
N THR A 122 -19.91 5.79 3.22
CA THR A 122 -21.05 5.72 4.16
C THR A 122 -22.32 6.27 3.51
N GLN A 123 -22.22 7.33 2.70
CA GLN A 123 -23.37 7.86 1.95
C GLN A 123 -23.81 6.97 0.77
N ILE A 124 -22.87 6.32 0.09
CA ILE A 124 -23.15 5.40 -1.04
C ILE A 124 -23.78 4.11 -0.52
N PHE A 125 -23.28 3.56 0.58
CA PHE A 125 -23.87 2.43 1.28
C PHE A 125 -25.08 2.91 2.07
N ASN A 126 -26.17 3.19 1.36
CA ASN A 126 -27.47 3.58 1.91
C ASN A 126 -28.15 2.39 2.63
N SER A 127 -27.57 1.97 3.75
CA SER A 127 -28.17 0.99 4.64
C SER A 127 -29.23 1.66 5.53
N ARG A 128 -30.17 0.87 6.06
CA ARG A 128 -31.16 1.37 7.03
C ARG A 128 -30.61 1.47 8.46
N ASP A 129 -29.42 0.93 8.69
CA ASP A 129 -28.89 0.65 10.04
C ASP A 129 -27.87 1.70 10.51
N PHE A 130 -27.40 2.57 9.61
CA PHE A 130 -26.49 3.67 9.95
C PHE A 130 -26.77 4.93 9.12
N SER A 131 -26.56 6.11 9.72
CA SER A 131 -26.60 7.41 9.07
C SER A 131 -25.28 8.15 9.28
N TYR A 132 -24.84 8.89 8.26
CA TYR A 132 -23.67 9.76 8.37
C TYR A 132 -24.06 11.10 9.01
N GLU A 133 -23.64 11.31 10.27
CA GLU A 133 -24.01 12.46 11.09
C GLU A 133 -22.98 13.62 11.10
N GLY A 134 -21.94 13.53 10.28
CA GLY A 134 -20.94 14.59 10.12
C GLY A 134 -19.84 14.62 11.19
N ASP A 135 -19.37 15.82 11.52
CA ASP A 135 -18.20 16.04 12.39
C ASP A 135 -18.49 15.69 13.86
N THR A 136 -17.62 14.85 14.45
CA THR A 136 -17.71 14.37 15.84
C THR A 136 -17.62 15.52 16.84
N SER A 137 -16.99 16.64 16.48
CA SER A 137 -16.89 17.83 17.33
C SER A 137 -18.27 18.40 17.73
N LEU A 138 -19.27 18.26 16.85
CA LEU A 138 -20.64 18.75 17.07
C LEU A 138 -21.42 17.88 18.08
N TRP A 139 -21.01 16.62 18.22
CA TRP A 139 -21.71 15.61 19.04
C TRP A 139 -21.10 15.45 20.43
N LYS A 140 -19.97 16.11 20.72
CA LYS A 140 -19.24 16.01 21.99
C LYS A 140 -20.08 16.33 23.23
N ASN A 141 -21.01 17.27 23.10
CA ASN A 141 -21.90 17.70 24.20
C ASN A 141 -23.30 17.10 24.09
N ASN A 142 -23.56 16.24 23.10
CA ASN A 142 -24.86 15.63 22.92
C ASN A 142 -24.98 14.45 23.88
N THR A 143 -25.58 14.69 25.04
CA THR A 143 -25.78 13.70 26.10
C THR A 143 -26.98 12.79 25.85
N ASN A 144 -27.60 12.83 24.67
CA ASN A 144 -28.81 12.07 24.39
C ASN A 144 -28.47 10.58 24.24
N SER A 145 -28.78 9.80 25.29
CA SER A 145 -28.38 8.41 25.51
C SER A 145 -28.95 7.39 24.52
N SER A 146 -29.72 7.84 23.53
CA SER A 146 -30.42 6.96 22.59
C SER A 146 -29.64 6.68 21.30
N PHE A 147 -28.54 7.38 21.07
CA PHE A 147 -27.74 7.23 19.86
C PHE A 147 -26.46 6.43 20.13
N ARG A 148 -26.19 5.47 19.25
CA ARG A 148 -24.92 4.76 19.19
C ARG A 148 -24.05 5.38 18.11
N PHE A 149 -22.82 5.70 18.46
CA PHE A 149 -21.88 6.35 17.55
C PHE A 149 -20.76 5.41 17.15
N ILE A 150 -20.39 5.45 15.87
CA ILE A 150 -19.13 4.88 15.38
C ILE A 150 -18.25 6.06 14.95
N GLU A 151 -17.16 6.27 15.67
CA GLU A 151 -16.20 7.34 15.41
C GLU A 151 -15.02 6.79 14.60
N PHE A 152 -14.78 7.36 13.42
CA PHE A 152 -13.56 7.11 12.65
C PHE A 152 -12.48 8.11 13.06
N VAL A 153 -11.31 7.61 13.44
CA VAL A 153 -10.17 8.43 13.87
C VAL A 153 -8.96 8.13 13.01
N THR A 154 -8.60 9.04 12.12
CA THR A 154 -7.37 8.94 11.33
C THR A 154 -6.18 9.50 12.12
N SER A 155 -5.16 8.69 12.37
CA SER A 155 -4.03 9.07 13.22
C SER A 155 -2.76 8.31 12.80
N PRO A 156 -1.84 8.94 12.05
CA PRO A 156 -1.77 10.36 11.68
C PRO A 156 -2.85 10.81 10.71
N ASN A 157 -3.41 12.00 10.95
CA ASN A 157 -4.48 12.56 10.16
C ASN A 157 -4.01 13.04 8.78
N ASN A 158 -4.95 13.12 7.83
CA ASN A 158 -4.70 13.61 6.48
C ASN A 158 -5.58 14.85 6.23
N PRO A 159 -5.01 16.03 5.86
CA PRO A 159 -3.66 16.22 5.33
C PRO A 159 -2.59 16.66 6.34
N ASP A 160 -2.94 16.94 7.60
CA ASP A 160 -2.07 17.67 8.53
C ASP A 160 -1.07 16.80 9.34
N GLY A 161 -1.14 15.47 9.24
CA GLY A 161 -0.20 14.54 9.87
C GLY A 161 -0.30 14.45 11.39
N LYS A 162 -1.33 15.01 12.01
CA LYS A 162 -1.47 15.03 13.48
C LYS A 162 -1.91 13.69 14.05
N LEU A 163 -1.38 13.34 15.22
CA LEU A 163 -1.79 12.15 15.96
C LEU A 163 -3.10 12.43 16.72
N ASN A 164 -4.23 12.23 16.04
CA ASN A 164 -5.56 12.40 16.62
C ASN A 164 -5.94 11.24 17.56
N LYS A 165 -6.91 11.50 18.43
CA LYS A 165 -7.55 10.54 19.34
C LYS A 165 -9.07 10.73 19.28
N GLY A 166 -9.82 9.69 19.63
CA GLY A 166 -11.29 9.76 19.71
C GLY A 166 -11.76 10.91 20.61
N VAL A 167 -12.76 11.65 20.14
CA VAL A 167 -13.33 12.81 20.82
C VAL A 167 -14.56 12.39 21.63
N LEU A 168 -15.32 11.42 21.12
CA LEU A 168 -16.53 10.91 21.76
C LEU A 168 -16.17 9.93 22.87
N LYS A 169 -16.98 9.92 23.94
CA LYS A 169 -16.77 9.05 25.11
C LYS A 169 -18.10 8.44 25.54
N GLY A 170 -18.09 7.17 25.92
CA GLY A 170 -19.27 6.46 26.44
C GLY A 170 -19.27 4.99 26.04
N SER A 171 -20.13 4.20 26.68
CA SER A 171 -20.32 2.77 26.35
C SER A 171 -20.94 2.55 24.98
N ASP A 172 -21.74 3.51 24.52
CA ASP A 172 -22.45 3.48 23.23
C ASP A 172 -21.66 4.11 22.08
N VAL A 173 -20.39 4.42 22.32
CA VAL A 173 -19.44 4.89 21.31
C VAL A 173 -18.47 3.75 20.99
N LYS A 174 -18.31 3.46 19.70
CA LYS A 174 -17.25 2.59 19.18
C LYS A 174 -16.31 3.42 18.32
N THR A 175 -15.00 3.20 18.47
CA THR A 175 -13.99 3.96 17.74
C THR A 175 -13.20 3.04 16.83
N ILE A 176 -13.00 3.47 15.58
CA ILE A 176 -12.21 2.78 14.57
C ILE A 176 -11.02 3.67 14.26
N TYR A 177 -9.81 3.20 14.54
CA TYR A 177 -8.59 3.94 14.27
C TYR A 177 -8.02 3.57 12.89
N ASP A 178 -8.02 4.53 11.97
CA ASP A 178 -7.26 4.44 10.73
C ASP A 178 -5.79 4.79 11.02
N ARG A 179 -4.94 3.76 10.98
CA ARG A 179 -3.50 3.80 11.22
C ARG A 179 -2.70 3.67 9.90
N ALA A 180 -3.30 3.94 8.75
CA ALA A 180 -2.65 3.84 7.44
C ALA A 180 -1.31 4.59 7.37
N TYR A 181 -1.19 5.75 8.01
CA TYR A 181 0.05 6.54 8.03
C TYR A 181 0.88 6.36 9.32
N TYR A 182 0.54 5.43 10.21
CA TYR A 182 1.25 5.24 11.49
C TYR A 182 2.54 4.43 11.32
N TRP A 183 3.42 4.93 10.46
CA TRP A 183 4.70 4.33 10.11
C TRP A 183 5.83 5.36 10.23
N PRO A 184 7.08 4.92 10.49
CA PRO A 184 8.23 5.82 10.62
C PRO A 184 8.45 6.77 9.44
N HIS A 185 7.95 6.42 8.24
CA HIS A 185 8.01 7.27 7.05
C HIS A 185 7.16 8.56 7.15
N PHE A 186 6.13 8.58 8.01
CA PHE A 186 5.20 9.71 8.12
C PHE A 186 5.16 10.35 9.50
N THR A 187 5.48 9.61 10.58
CA THR A 187 5.40 10.11 11.94
C THR A 187 6.40 9.42 12.87
N ALA A 188 6.80 10.09 13.94
CA ALA A 188 7.58 9.48 15.00
C ALA A 188 6.69 8.52 15.81
N ILE A 189 7.17 7.30 16.05
CA ILE A 189 6.45 6.30 16.84
C ILE A 189 6.69 6.59 18.33
N SER A 190 5.75 7.29 18.96
CA SER A 190 5.83 7.65 20.38
C SER A 190 5.51 6.47 21.31
N SER A 191 4.67 5.54 20.88
CA SER A 191 4.28 4.34 21.63
C SER A 191 3.72 3.30 20.66
N PRO A 192 3.67 2.00 21.03
CA PRO A 192 2.87 1.03 20.29
C PRO A 192 1.40 1.50 20.21
N ALA A 193 0.75 1.24 19.07
CA ALA A 193 -0.68 1.47 18.93
C ALA A 193 -1.44 0.33 19.62
N ASP A 194 -2.43 0.67 20.45
CA ASP A 194 -3.16 -0.26 21.33
C ASP A 194 -4.62 0.22 21.46
N ASP A 195 -5.31 0.33 20.32
CA ASP A 195 -6.72 0.70 20.27
C ASP A 195 -7.60 -0.54 19.95
N ASP A 196 -8.87 -0.52 20.38
CA ASP A 196 -9.81 -1.65 20.25
C ASP A 196 -9.95 -2.20 18.81
N LEU A 197 -10.03 -1.30 17.82
CA LEU A 197 -10.09 -1.64 16.41
C LEU A 197 -9.20 -0.69 15.61
N MET A 198 -8.19 -1.26 14.96
CA MET A 198 -7.20 -0.54 14.16
C MET A 198 -7.18 -1.07 12.72
N VAL A 199 -7.06 -0.16 11.77
CA VAL A 199 -6.96 -0.46 10.35
C VAL A 199 -5.59 -0.01 9.82
N PHE A 200 -4.90 -0.91 9.13
CA PHE A 200 -3.63 -0.65 8.47
C PHE A 200 -3.76 -0.96 6.97
N THR A 201 -2.83 -0.47 6.14
CA THR A 201 -2.75 -0.85 4.72
C THR A 201 -1.31 -0.91 4.26
N ILE A 202 -0.99 -1.86 3.39
CA ILE A 202 0.33 -1.96 2.75
C ILE A 202 0.53 -0.85 1.71
N SER A 203 -0.55 -0.22 1.25
CA SER A 203 -0.51 0.90 0.31
C SER A 203 0.42 2.03 0.77
N LYS A 204 0.44 2.30 2.08
CA LYS A 204 1.23 3.37 2.70
C LYS A 204 2.50 2.87 3.36
N LEU A 205 2.50 1.63 3.82
CA LEU A 205 3.69 0.99 4.38
C LEU A 205 4.75 0.71 3.30
N THR A 206 4.38 -0.02 2.25
CA THR A 206 5.31 -0.51 1.22
C THR A 206 5.10 0.14 -0.15
N GLY A 207 4.12 1.04 -0.30
CA GLY A 207 3.79 1.65 -1.59
C GLY A 207 2.93 0.77 -2.52
N HIS A 208 2.53 -0.43 -2.08
CA HIS A 208 1.80 -1.38 -2.92
C HIS A 208 0.29 -1.08 -2.98
N ALA A 209 -0.04 0.15 -3.39
CA ALA A 209 -1.43 0.60 -3.50
C ALA A 209 -2.24 -0.22 -4.53
N GLY A 210 -1.58 -0.84 -5.51
CA GLY A 210 -2.20 -1.70 -6.52
C GLY A 210 -2.62 -3.08 -6.01
N SER A 211 -2.01 -3.56 -4.91
CA SER A 211 -2.36 -4.87 -4.31
C SER A 211 -3.71 -4.85 -3.61
N ARG A 212 -4.13 -3.68 -3.11
CA ARG A 212 -5.43 -3.47 -2.46
C ARG A 212 -5.62 -4.37 -1.22
N PHE A 213 -4.67 -4.23 -0.29
CA PHE A 213 -4.57 -4.96 0.98
C PHE A 213 -4.30 -4.00 2.16
#